data_AF-A0A2Z3UPJ4-F1
#
_entry.id   AF-A0A2Z3UPJ4-F1
#
_cell.length_a   1.000
_cell.length_b   1.000
_cell.length_c   1.000
_cell.angle_alpha   90.00
_cell.angle_beta   90.00
_cell.angle_gamma   90.00
#
_symmetry.space_group_name_H-M   'P 1'
#
loop_
_entity.id
_entity.type
_entity.pdbx_description
1 polymer ?
#
loop_
_entity_poly.entity_id
_entity_poly.type
_entity_poly.pdbx_seq_one_letter_code
_entity_poly.pdbx_strand_id
1 'polypeptide(L)' 'MVFGIREAAFARPDSGDLVAKLVRTVTDAVADVLGAHLRDTITVELVATPAGRTAIGGVIVDS' A
#
# COMPACT_ATOMS: atom_id res chain seq x y z
N MET A 1 -5.00 -8.63 -0.01
CA MET A 1 -3.86 -8.24 0.86
C MET A 1 -4.07 -6.82 1.34
N VAL A 2 -3.70 -6.54 2.59
CA VAL A 2 -3.94 -5.24 3.23
C VAL A 2 -2.60 -4.56 3.47
N PHE A 3 -2.46 -3.31 3.03
CA PHE A 3 -1.30 -2.47 3.27
C PHE A 3 -1.68 -1.27 4.11
N GLY A 4 -1.00 -1.11 5.26
CA GLY A 4 -1.01 0.16 5.97
C GLY A 4 -0.24 1.20 5.16
N ILE A 5 -0.86 2.33 4.88
CA ILE A 5 -0.22 3.50 4.28
C ILE A 5 -0.43 4.71 5.18
N ARG A 6 0.55 5.61 5.26
CA ARG A 6 0.36 6.87 5.99
C ARG A 6 -0.77 7.67 5.37
N GLU A 7 -1.66 8.19 6.21
CA GLU A 7 -2.77 9.03 5.76
C GLU A 7 -2.29 10.25 4.94
N ALA A 8 -1.16 10.85 5.33
CA ALA A 8 -0.53 11.95 4.62
C ALA A 8 -0.20 11.64 3.14
N ALA A 9 0.02 10.37 2.78
CA ALA A 9 0.24 9.99 1.39
C ALA A 9 -1.00 10.21 0.51
N PHE A 10 -2.20 10.09 1.08
CA PHE A 10 -3.46 10.35 0.36
C PHE A 10 -3.74 11.84 0.20
N ALA A 11 -3.23 12.68 1.10
CA ALA A 11 -3.40 14.13 1.04
C ALA A 11 -2.52 14.83 -0.01
N ARG A 12 -1.58 14.11 -0.63
CA ARG A 12 -0.70 14.67 -1.66
C ARG A 12 -1.49 15.00 -2.94
N PRO A 13 -1.08 16.04 -3.69
CA PRO A 13 -1.72 16.37 -4.97
C PRO A 13 -1.65 15.24 -6.02
N ASP A 14 -0.60 14.42 -5.96
CA ASP A 14 -0.34 13.30 -6.87
C ASP A 14 -0.79 11.93 -6.32
N SER A 15 -1.61 11.91 -5.27
CA SER A 15 -1.95 10.69 -4.55
C SER A 15 -2.65 9.63 -5.41
N GLY A 16 -3.48 10.05 -6.37
CA GLY A 16 -4.16 9.14 -7.30
C GLY A 16 -3.17 8.32 -8.14
N ASP A 17 -2.19 8.98 -8.75
CA ASP A 17 -1.17 8.32 -9.57
C ASP A 17 -0.25 7.43 -8.72
N LEU A 18 0.10 7.90 -7.52
CA LEU A 18 0.91 7.15 -6.57
C LEU A 18 0.21 5.84 -6.15
N VAL A 19 -1.07 5.93 -5.77
CA VAL A 19 -1.88 4.77 -5.38
C VAL A 19 -2.05 3.80 -6.55
N ALA A 20 -2.39 4.30 -7.73
CA ALA A 20 -2.55 3.46 -8.92
C ALA A 20 -1.24 2.72 -9.28
N LYS A 21 -0.09 3.40 -9.16
CA LYS A 21 1.22 2.78 -9.39
C LYS A 21 1.54 1.71 -8.36
N LEU A 22 1.28 1.96 -7.08
CA LEU A 22 1.53 0.98 -6.02
C LEU A 22 0.67 -0.28 -6.20
N VAL A 23 -0.64 -0.11 -6.37
CA VAL A 23 -1.59 -1.23 -6.56
C VAL A 23 -1.15 -2.09 -7.74
N ARG A 24 -0.90 -1.47 -8.91
CA ARG A 24 -0.45 -2.20 -10.10
C ARG A 24 0.84 -2.98 -9.84
N THR A 25 1.85 -2.31 -9.28
CA THR A 25 3.18 -2.93 -9.09
C THR A 25 3.12 -4.11 -8.13
N VAL A 26 2.35 -4.01 -7.05
CA VAL A 26 2.15 -5.10 -6.10
C VAL A 26 1.38 -6.25 -6.75
N THR A 27 0.29 -5.97 -7.45
CA THR A 27 -0.50 -6.98 -8.16
C THR A 27 0.36 -7.74 -9.16
N ASP A 28 1.15 -7.03 -9.97
CA ASP A 28 2.05 -7.65 -10.95
C ASP A 28 3.13 -8.49 -10.27
N ALA A 29 3.78 -7.99 -9.21
CA ALA A 29 4.79 -8.74 -8.46
C ALA A 29 4.24 -10.04 -7.83
N VAL A 30 3.00 -10.00 -7.32
CA VAL A 30 2.36 -11.20 -6.76
C VAL A 30 1.98 -12.19 -7.86
N ALA A 31 1.46 -11.70 -8.99
CA ALA A 31 1.14 -12.53 -10.15
C ALA A 31 2.40 -13.18 -10.75
N ASP A 32 3.55 -12.50 -10.74
CA ASP A 32 4.82 -13.06 -11.21
C ASP A 32 5.30 -14.24 -10.34
N VAL A 33 5.03 -14.21 -9.03
CA VAL A 33 5.42 -15.28 -8.10
C VAL A 33 4.41 -16.44 -8.09
N LEU A 34 3.11 -16.12 -8.09
CA LEU A 34 2.03 -17.11 -7.91
C LEU A 34 1.42 -17.61 -9.23
N GLY A 35 1.70 -16.93 -10.33
CA GLY A 35 1.20 -17.24 -11.66
C GLY A 35 0.29 -16.15 -12.22
N ALA A 36 0.54 -15.76 -13.48
CA ALA A 36 -0.16 -14.66 -14.16
C ALA A 36 -1.69 -14.85 -14.24
N HIS A 37 -2.18 -16.09 -14.27
CA HIS A 37 -3.61 -16.40 -14.32
C HIS A 37 -4.37 -15.97 -13.05
N LEU A 38 -3.67 -15.73 -11.93
CA LEU A 38 -4.29 -15.28 -10.69
C LEU A 38 -4.41 -13.75 -10.60
N ARG A 39 -3.83 -12.99 -11.54
CA ARG A 39 -3.74 -11.53 -11.47
C ARG A 39 -5.09 -10.85 -11.20
N ASP A 40 -6.13 -11.31 -11.88
CA ASP A 40 -7.48 -10.73 -11.79
C ASP A 40 -8.23 -11.14 -10.51
N THR A 41 -7.65 -12.04 -9.72
CA THR A 41 -8.17 -12.46 -8.40
C THR A 41 -7.49 -11.73 -7.24
N ILE A 42 -6.44 -10.95 -7.50
CA ILE A 42 -5.65 -10.27 -6.48
C ILE A 42 -6.36 -8.97 -6.06
N THR A 43 -6.80 -8.94 -4.80
CA THR A 43 -7.30 -7.72 -4.15
C THR A 43 -6.20 -7.03 -3.36
N VAL A 44 -6.05 -5.72 -3.53
CA VAL A 44 -5.17 -4.85 -2.74
C VAL A 44 -6.03 -3.82 -2.02
N GLU A 45 -5.93 -3.78 -0.71
CA GLU A 45 -6.59 -2.78 0.14
C GLU A 45 -5.54 -1.88 0.78
N LEU A 46 -5.75 -0.57 0.71
CA LEU A 46 -4.88 0.43 1.30
C LEU A 46 -5.60 1.07 2.50
N VAL A 47 -5.05 0.89 3.69
CA VAL A 47 -5.63 1.39 4.94
C VAL A 47 -4.81 2.57 5.43
N ALA A 48 -5.44 3.74 5.51
CA ALA A 48 -4.83 4.95 6.01
C ALA A 48 -4.48 4.80 7.50
N THR A 49 -3.22 5.11 7.83
CA THR A 49 -2.67 5.10 9.18
C THR A 49 -2.38 6.54 9.58
N PRO A 50 -3.11 7.09 10.56
CA PRO A 50 -2.83 8.40 11.12
C PRO A 50 -1.42 8.51 11.71
N ALA A 51 -0.92 9.74 11.77
CA ALA A 51 0.33 10.08 12.45
C ALA A 51 0.35 9.56 13.89
N GLY A 52 1.53 9.17 14.37
CA GLY A 52 1.71 8.62 15.72
C GLY A 52 1.13 7.21 15.96
N ARG A 53 0.56 6.54 14.96
CA ARG A 53 0.02 5.16 15.06
C ARG A 53 0.93 4.08 14.45
N THR A 54 2.15 4.45 14.09
CA THR A 54 3.16 3.52 13.60
C THR A 54 4.33 3.50 14.58
N ALA A 55 4.83 2.31 14.89
CA ALA A 55 5.97 2.11 15.77
C ALA A 55 6.98 1.14 15.16
N ILE A 56 8.26 1.39 15.38
CA ILE A 56 9.36 0.52 14.97
C ILE A 56 10.22 0.25 16.20
N GLY A 57 10.47 -1.02 16.52
CA GLY A 57 11.27 -1.40 17.68
C GLY A 57 10.70 -0.94 19.03
N GLY A 58 9.38 -0.75 19.12
CA GLY A 58 8.70 -0.25 20.33
C GLY A 58 8.68 1.27 20.48
N VAL A 59 9.17 2.03 19.49
CA VAL A 59 9.18 3.50 19.51
C VAL A 59 8.22 4.03 18.45
N ILE A 60 7.33 4.97 18.85
CA ILE A 60 6.45 5.67 17.91
C ILE A 60 7.29 6.46 16.93
N VAL A 61 7.01 6.29 15.64
CA VAL A 61 7.63 7.09 14.57
C VAL A 61 6.60 8.07 14.05
N ASP A 62 6.91 9.35 14.21
CA ASP A 62 6.14 10.46 13.64
C ASP A 62 6.94 10.97 12.44
N SER A 63 6.52 10.59 11.24
CA SER A 63 7.18 10.93 9.98
C SER A 63 6.16 11.10 8.87
#